data_AF-A0A952NWE1-F1
#
_entry.id   AF-A0A952NWE1-F1
#
_cell.length_a   1.000
_cell.length_b   1.000
_cell.length_c   1.000
_cell.angle_alpha   90.00
_cell.angle_beta   90.00
_cell.angle_gamma   90.00
#
_symmetry.space_group_name_H-M   'P 1'
#
loop_
_entity.id
_entity.type
_entity.pdbx_description
1 polymer ?
#
loop_
_entity_poly.entity_id
_entity_poly.type
_entity_poly.pdbx_seq_one_letter_code
_entity_poly.pdbx_strand_id
1 'polypeptide(L)'
;MIHWVVMAILVPMSTFASEAPPADAHGAAPAAGTATATEAPPWAEVQSRMLVYKGQRQQLMSEMTKLREEQQHLKMGTAAMKAKGQEIVKKYKEYREHTEEYNKLLVQLRYRYPERLAKEALKVHKTEEVPSLEELEQQMDLDARLTQSLSRARQQYGVSAPSGAASPVEGRQPSSATENAGQEPASGDEPPTLRESLPIKVRK
;
A
#
# COMPACT_ATOMS: atom_id res chain seq x y z
N MET A 1 -29.65 -35.39 22.85
CA MET A 1 -28.18 -35.26 22.78
C MET A 1 -27.85 -34.05 21.94
N ILE A 2 -27.28 -33.02 22.56
CA ILE A 2 -26.21 -32.12 22.08
C ILE A 2 -26.08 -31.06 23.18
N HIS A 3 -24.95 -31.12 23.89
CA HIS A 3 -24.60 -30.26 25.01
C HIS A 3 -24.18 -28.88 24.49
N TRP A 4 -24.77 -27.81 25.04
CA TRP A 4 -24.22 -26.47 24.93
C TRP A 4 -23.22 -26.25 26.06
N VAL A 5 -21.93 -26.20 25.73
CA VAL A 5 -20.88 -25.79 26.65
C VAL A 5 -20.92 -24.28 26.78
N VAL A 6 -21.51 -23.80 27.87
CA VAL A 6 -21.40 -22.41 28.32
C VAL A 6 -20.03 -22.26 28.97
N MET A 7 -19.06 -21.70 28.24
CA MET A 7 -17.76 -21.36 28.79
C MET A 7 -17.87 -19.98 29.45
N ALA A 8 -18.22 -19.97 30.73
CA ALA A 8 -18.17 -18.78 31.58
C ALA A 8 -16.71 -18.41 31.85
N ILE A 9 -16.25 -17.30 31.26
CA ILE A 9 -14.95 -16.73 31.58
C ILE A 9 -15.10 -15.96 32.90
N LEU A 10 -14.57 -16.60 33.95
CA LEU A 10 -14.44 -16.09 35.31
C LEU A 10 -13.46 -14.89 35.31
N VAL A 11 -13.98 -13.69 35.52
CA VAL A 11 -13.16 -12.51 35.86
C VAL A 11 -12.88 -12.57 37.37
N PRO A 12 -11.63 -12.65 37.84
CA PRO A 12 -11.36 -12.50 39.27
C PRO A 12 -11.56 -11.03 39.66
N MET A 13 -12.63 -10.75 40.40
CA MET A 13 -12.73 -9.54 41.21
C MET A 13 -11.72 -9.65 42.35
N SER A 14 -10.63 -8.89 42.27
CA SER A 14 -9.77 -8.65 43.43
C SER A 14 -10.50 -7.75 44.42
N THR A 15 -11.11 -8.37 45.43
CA THR A 15 -11.58 -7.73 46.64
C THR A 15 -10.38 -7.16 47.41
N PHE A 16 -10.23 -5.83 47.40
CA PHE A 16 -9.40 -5.14 48.39
C PHE A 16 -10.15 -5.18 49.74
N ALA A 17 -9.76 -6.13 50.59
CA ALA A 17 -10.08 -6.09 52.00
C ALA A 17 -9.22 -4.99 52.65
N SER A 18 -9.86 -3.89 53.00
CA SER A 18 -9.32 -2.86 53.88
C SER A 18 -9.59 -3.28 55.31
N GLU A 19 -8.57 -3.70 56.04
CA GLU A 19 -8.63 -3.82 57.50
C GLU A 19 -7.38 -3.17 58.12
N ALA A 20 -7.63 -2.36 59.15
CA ALA A 20 -6.72 -1.42 59.80
C ALA A 20 -5.82 -2.11 60.86
N PRO A 21 -4.86 -1.39 61.49
CA PRO A 21 -3.61 -1.93 62.04
C PRO A 21 -3.66 -2.31 63.54
N PRO A 22 -2.58 -2.93 64.05
CA PRO A 22 -1.89 -2.42 65.24
C PRO A 22 -0.36 -2.37 65.01
N ALA A 23 0.30 -1.23 65.25
CA ALA A 23 0.89 -0.81 66.53
C ALA A 23 2.09 -1.66 67.00
N ASP A 24 3.18 -0.93 67.26
CA ASP A 24 4.36 -1.22 68.07
C ASP A 24 5.69 -1.70 67.44
N ALA A 25 6.69 -0.87 67.78
CA ALA A 25 8.02 -1.21 68.28
C ALA A 25 9.17 -1.57 67.30
N HIS A 26 10.00 -0.54 67.10
CA HIS A 26 11.47 -0.56 67.22
C HIS A 26 12.33 -1.39 66.25
N GLY A 27 13.17 -0.66 65.52
CA GLY A 27 14.60 -0.99 65.44
C GLY A 27 14.99 -2.08 64.44
N ALA A 28 14.95 -1.76 63.16
CA ALA A 28 15.81 -2.41 62.18
C ALA A 28 16.09 -1.42 61.04
N ALA A 29 17.36 -1.34 60.65
CA ALA A 29 17.83 -0.58 59.51
C ALA A 29 16.90 -0.74 58.30
N PRO A 30 16.69 0.30 57.46
CA PRO A 30 16.07 0.07 56.16
C PRO A 30 17.05 -0.76 55.33
N ALA A 31 16.90 -2.08 55.42
CA ALA A 31 17.41 -3.01 54.45
C ALA A 31 16.86 -2.58 53.09
N ALA A 32 17.79 -2.18 52.23
CA ALA A 32 17.61 -2.09 50.80
C ALA A 32 16.82 -3.30 50.31
N GLY A 33 15.60 -3.08 49.85
CA GLY A 33 14.70 -4.18 49.54
C GLY A 33 13.31 -3.79 49.02
N THR A 34 13.08 -2.53 48.64
CA THR A 34 12.06 -2.25 47.62
C THR A 34 12.79 -2.35 46.30
N ALA A 35 12.65 -3.52 45.66
CA ALA A 35 13.00 -3.69 44.26
C ALA A 35 12.35 -2.53 43.50
N THR A 36 13.20 -1.59 43.08
CA THR A 36 12.86 -0.58 42.10
C THR A 36 12.18 -1.31 40.97
N ALA A 37 10.87 -1.10 40.80
CA ALA A 37 10.23 -1.32 39.53
C ALA A 37 11.16 -0.67 38.52
N THR A 38 11.84 -1.48 37.70
CA THR A 38 12.72 -0.99 36.65
C THR A 38 11.87 -0.07 35.81
N GLU A 39 11.95 1.24 36.06
CA GLU A 39 11.19 2.23 35.32
C GLU A 39 11.53 1.99 33.86
N ALA A 40 10.53 1.53 33.10
CA ALA A 40 10.71 1.31 31.69
C ALA A 40 11.22 2.65 31.13
N PRO A 41 12.31 2.64 30.36
CA PRO A 41 12.87 3.88 29.89
C PRO A 41 11.79 4.65 29.12
N PRO A 42 11.72 5.98 29.25
CA PRO A 42 10.55 6.77 28.83
C PRO A 42 10.20 6.66 27.34
N TRP A 43 11.13 6.19 26.50
CA TRP A 43 10.88 5.87 25.09
C TRP A 43 10.02 4.62 24.89
N ALA A 44 10.08 3.64 25.80
CA ALA A 44 9.32 2.39 25.70
C ALA A 44 7.80 2.64 25.83
N GLU A 45 7.42 3.62 26.65
CA GLU A 45 6.03 4.08 26.74
C GLU A 45 5.55 4.77 25.47
N VAL A 46 6.41 5.59 24.84
CA VAL A 46 6.08 6.23 23.55
C VAL A 46 5.93 5.17 22.46
N GLN A 47 6.79 4.15 22.46
CA GLN A 47 6.75 3.05 21.49
C GLN A 47 5.52 2.15 21.70
N SER A 48 5.15 1.84 22.96
CA SER A 48 3.95 1.05 23.24
C SER A 48 2.68 1.77 22.80
N ARG A 49 2.56 3.08 23.10
CA ARG A 49 1.47 3.92 22.59
C ARG A 49 1.44 3.95 21.08
N MET A 50 2.60 4.12 20.43
CA MET A 50 2.70 4.08 18.97
C MET A 50 2.20 2.75 18.38
N LEU A 51 2.52 1.61 19.00
CA LEU A 51 2.02 0.29 18.59
C LEU A 51 0.51 0.17 18.76
N VAL A 52 -0.05 0.69 19.85
CA VAL A 52 -1.51 0.72 20.08
C VAL A 52 -2.20 1.52 18.96
N TYR A 53 -1.73 2.73 18.68
CA TYR A 53 -2.31 3.54 17.60
C TYR A 53 -2.13 2.91 16.21
N LYS A 54 -1.02 2.22 15.97
CA LYS A 54 -0.83 1.44 14.74
C LYS A 54 -1.88 0.34 14.61
N GLY A 55 -2.15 -0.41 15.69
CA GLY A 55 -3.17 -1.44 15.74
C GLY A 55 -4.59 -0.87 15.52
N GLN A 56 -4.92 0.23 16.22
CA GLN A 56 -6.21 0.92 16.06
C GLN A 56 -6.42 1.42 14.63
N ARG A 57 -5.39 1.99 13.99
CA ARG A 57 -5.45 2.41 12.58
C ARG A 57 -5.72 1.24 11.63
N GLN A 58 -5.08 0.09 11.86
CA GLN A 58 -5.32 -1.11 11.06
C GLN A 58 -6.74 -1.65 11.26
N GLN A 59 -7.21 -1.68 12.50
CA GLN A 59 -8.57 -2.08 12.83
C GLN A 59 -9.60 -1.17 12.15
N LEU A 60 -9.46 0.16 12.28
CA LEU A 60 -10.35 1.14 11.64
C LEU A 60 -10.34 1.02 10.11
N MET A 61 -9.18 0.78 9.50
CA MET A 61 -9.10 0.49 8.06
C MET A 61 -9.92 -0.75 7.69
N SER A 62 -9.79 -1.84 8.46
CA SER A 62 -10.55 -3.08 8.22
C SER A 62 -12.06 -2.89 8.42
N GLU A 63 -12.47 -2.06 9.39
CA GLU A 63 -13.89 -1.74 9.61
C GLU A 63 -14.42 -0.89 8.46
N MET A 64 -13.65 0.10 7.98
CA MET A 64 -14.04 0.91 6.83
C MET A 64 -14.13 0.10 5.54
N THR A 65 -13.25 -0.87 5.30
CA THR A 65 -13.33 -1.73 4.12
C THR A 65 -14.58 -2.59 4.17
N LYS A 66 -14.90 -3.19 5.33
CA LYS A 66 -16.15 -3.95 5.54
C LYS A 66 -17.39 -3.09 5.30
N LEU A 67 -17.43 -1.87 5.87
CA LEU A 67 -18.55 -0.95 5.66
C LEU A 67 -18.70 -0.54 4.18
N ARG A 68 -17.58 -0.41 3.45
CA ARG A 68 -17.59 -0.11 2.01
C ARG A 68 -18.12 -1.31 1.20
N GLU A 69 -17.71 -2.53 1.53
CA GLU A 69 -18.23 -3.75 0.91
C GLU A 69 -19.74 -3.87 1.14
N GLU A 70 -20.19 -3.69 2.38
CA GLU A 70 -21.62 -3.65 2.72
C GLU A 70 -22.37 -2.55 1.94
N GLN A 71 -21.75 -1.38 1.76
CA GLN A 71 -22.33 -0.29 1.00
C GLN A 71 -22.49 -0.61 -0.49
N GLN A 72 -21.58 -1.37 -1.09
CA GLN A 72 -21.66 -1.76 -2.51
C GLN A 72 -22.86 -2.67 -2.82
N HIS A 73 -23.32 -3.44 -1.84
CA HIS A 73 -24.50 -4.31 -1.98
C HIS A 73 -25.83 -3.56 -1.79
N LEU A 74 -25.79 -2.31 -1.32
CA LEU A 74 -26.99 -1.50 -1.13
C LEU A 74 -27.40 -0.79 -2.44
N LYS A 75 -28.71 -0.67 -2.66
CA LYS A 75 -29.24 0.11 -3.78
C LYS A 75 -28.90 1.59 -3.61
N MET A 76 -28.44 2.19 -4.71
CA MET A 76 -28.09 3.62 -4.77
C MET A 76 -29.27 4.50 -4.34
N GLY A 77 -29.00 5.52 -3.52
CA GLY A 77 -29.99 6.50 -3.09
C GLY A 77 -30.88 6.09 -1.91
N THR A 78 -30.75 4.87 -1.39
CA THR A 78 -31.50 4.42 -0.21
C THR A 78 -31.03 5.10 1.09
N ALA A 79 -31.94 5.21 2.07
CA ALA A 79 -31.60 5.72 3.40
C ALA A 79 -30.50 4.88 4.08
N ALA A 80 -30.52 3.56 3.88
CA ALA A 80 -29.49 2.65 4.37
C ALA A 80 -28.11 2.94 3.78
N MET A 81 -28.02 3.24 2.48
CA MET A 81 -26.75 3.62 1.83
C MET A 81 -26.20 4.93 2.39
N LYS A 82 -27.08 5.92 2.64
CA LYS A 82 -26.70 7.21 3.26
C LYS A 82 -26.21 7.03 4.70
N ALA A 83 -26.89 6.19 5.49
CA ALA A 83 -26.48 5.87 6.86
C ALA A 83 -25.09 5.21 6.89
N LYS A 84 -24.84 4.22 6.04
CA LYS A 84 -23.52 3.59 5.90
C LYS A 84 -22.45 4.57 5.40
N GLY A 85 -22.80 5.48 4.49
CA GLY A 85 -21.91 6.55 4.06
C GLY A 85 -21.50 7.49 5.18
N GLN A 86 -22.44 7.88 6.06
CA GLN A 86 -22.15 8.68 7.24
C GLN A 86 -21.27 7.93 8.26
N GLU A 87 -21.51 6.64 8.44
CA GLU A 87 -20.70 5.77 9.29
C GLU A 87 -19.24 5.68 8.80
N ILE A 88 -19.04 5.49 7.50
CA ILE A 88 -17.71 5.50 6.85
C ILE A 88 -17.02 6.86 7.08
N VAL A 89 -17.73 7.98 6.92
CA VAL A 89 -17.16 9.32 7.16
C VAL A 89 -16.76 9.50 8.62
N LYS A 90 -17.58 9.03 9.57
CA LYS A 90 -17.25 9.08 11.00
C LYS A 90 -15.97 8.27 11.29
N LYS A 91 -15.92 7.03 10.82
CA LYS A 91 -14.74 6.15 10.97
C LYS A 91 -13.49 6.73 10.32
N TYR A 92 -13.62 7.44 9.20
CA TYR A 92 -12.51 8.12 8.55
C TYR A 92 -11.94 9.27 9.40
N LYS A 93 -12.81 10.02 10.10
CA LYS A 93 -12.36 11.07 11.04
C LYS A 93 -11.57 10.46 12.19
N GLU A 94 -12.09 9.40 12.81
CA GLU A 94 -11.39 8.64 13.85
C GLU A 94 -10.04 8.11 13.35
N TYR A 95 -10.01 7.51 12.15
CA TYR A 95 -8.78 7.04 11.52
C TYR A 95 -7.75 8.16 11.32
N ARG A 96 -8.21 9.34 10.90
CA ARG A 96 -7.36 10.51 10.71
C ARG A 96 -6.77 10.99 12.03
N GLU A 97 -7.57 11.12 13.08
CA GLU A 97 -7.11 11.52 14.42
C GLU A 97 -6.03 10.56 14.94
N HIS A 98 -6.27 9.25 14.88
CA HIS A 98 -5.26 8.25 15.26
C HIS A 98 -4.01 8.28 14.38
N THR A 99 -4.13 8.65 13.11
CA THR A 99 -2.99 8.83 12.20
C THR A 99 -2.16 10.05 12.60
N GLU A 100 -2.80 11.16 12.96
CA GLU A 100 -2.13 12.36 13.44
C GLU A 100 -1.43 12.10 14.79
N GLU A 101 -2.07 11.40 15.72
CA GLU A 101 -1.46 11.00 17.00
C GLU A 101 -0.28 10.04 16.81
N TYR A 102 -0.44 9.03 15.95
CA TYR A 102 0.64 8.13 15.57
C TYR A 102 1.84 8.89 15.00
N ASN A 103 1.60 9.85 14.10
CA ASN A 103 2.65 10.66 13.50
C ASN A 103 3.34 11.57 14.53
N LYS A 104 2.59 12.17 15.46
CA LYS A 104 3.17 12.95 16.57
C LYS A 104 4.10 12.10 17.43
N LEU A 105 3.71 10.87 17.77
CA LEU A 105 4.54 9.94 18.55
C LEU A 105 5.77 9.49 17.75
N LEU A 106 5.65 9.29 16.45
CA LEU A 106 6.77 8.94 15.57
C LEU A 106 7.79 10.08 15.49
N VAL A 107 7.32 11.32 15.32
CA VAL A 107 8.15 12.54 15.39
C VAL A 107 8.83 12.63 16.75
N GLN A 108 8.09 12.44 17.85
CA GLN A 108 8.66 12.46 19.20
C GLN A 108 9.75 11.40 19.37
N LEU A 109 9.54 10.17 18.90
CA LEU A 109 10.53 9.10 18.96
C LEU A 109 11.77 9.44 18.12
N ARG A 110 11.58 10.02 16.93
CA ARG A 110 12.66 10.40 16.03
C ARG A 110 13.54 11.51 16.56
N TYR A 111 12.95 12.57 17.12
CA TYR A 111 13.71 13.74 17.56
C TYR A 111 14.18 13.64 19.01
N ARG A 112 13.44 12.97 19.91
CA ARG A 112 13.87 12.81 21.32
C ARG A 112 14.75 11.58 21.54
N TYR A 113 14.60 10.54 20.73
CA TYR A 113 15.29 9.25 20.92
C TYR A 113 15.86 8.69 19.61
N PRO A 114 16.73 9.44 18.89
CA PRO A 114 17.26 9.03 17.59
C PRO A 114 18.06 7.71 17.63
N GLU A 115 18.73 7.42 18.75
CA GLU A 115 19.50 6.20 19.00
C GLU A 115 18.69 4.90 18.81
N ARG A 116 17.37 4.95 19.03
CA ARG A 116 16.51 3.78 18.87
C ARG A 116 16.21 3.48 17.40
N LEU A 117 15.97 4.52 16.61
CA LEU A 117 15.70 4.38 15.17
C LEU A 117 16.95 3.98 14.40
N ALA A 118 18.13 4.46 14.78
CA ALA A 118 19.38 4.03 14.17
C ALA A 118 19.59 2.51 14.33
N LYS A 119 19.31 1.97 15.52
CA LYS A 119 19.39 0.53 15.81
C LYS A 119 18.32 -0.31 15.11
N GLU A 120 17.15 0.25 14.81
CA GLU A 120 16.12 -0.42 14.00
C GLU A 120 16.42 -0.31 12.50
N ALA A 121 16.90 0.83 11.99
CA ALA A 121 17.32 1.00 10.61
C ALA A 121 18.49 0.07 10.23
N LEU A 122 19.47 -0.09 11.13
CA LEU A 122 20.57 -1.07 10.99
C LEU A 122 20.08 -2.52 10.87
N LYS A 123 18.91 -2.86 11.46
CA LYS A 123 18.30 -4.19 11.33
C LYS A 123 17.48 -4.37 10.04
N VAL A 124 17.13 -3.28 9.37
CA VAL A 124 16.28 -3.25 8.15
C VAL A 124 17.11 -3.08 6.88
N HIS A 125 18.43 -3.27 6.94
CA HIS A 125 19.17 -3.72 5.77
C HIS A 125 18.75 -5.16 5.45
N LYS A 126 17.50 -5.34 5.01
CA LYS A 126 17.15 -6.44 4.14
C LYS A 126 18.04 -6.26 2.93
N THR A 127 18.92 -7.23 2.71
CA THR A 127 19.57 -7.42 1.42
C THR A 127 18.44 -7.42 0.40
N GLU A 128 18.30 -6.33 -0.35
CA GLU A 128 17.41 -6.33 -1.51
C GLU A 128 17.99 -7.42 -2.42
N GLU A 129 17.20 -8.47 -2.65
CA GLU A 129 17.54 -9.49 -3.64
C GLU A 129 17.58 -8.76 -4.98
N VAL A 130 18.79 -8.41 -5.41
CA VAL A 130 19.00 -7.86 -6.73
C VAL A 130 18.54 -8.96 -7.70
N PRO A 131 17.53 -8.69 -8.55
CA PRO A 131 17.06 -9.68 -9.50
C PRO A 131 18.23 -10.14 -10.34
N SER A 132 18.26 -11.44 -10.62
CA SER A 132 19.31 -12.00 -11.47
C SER A 132 19.29 -11.32 -12.83
N LEU A 133 20.45 -11.24 -13.50
CA LEU A 133 20.55 -10.62 -14.82
C LEU A 133 19.54 -11.21 -15.80
N GLU A 134 19.30 -12.53 -15.70
CA GLU A 134 18.32 -13.25 -16.51
C GLU A 134 16.87 -12.80 -16.25
N GLU A 135 16.49 -12.51 -15.01
CA GLU A 135 15.15 -11.98 -14.69
C GLU A 135 14.96 -10.56 -15.23
N LEU A 136 16.01 -9.73 -15.19
CA LEU A 136 16.01 -8.40 -15.79
C LEU A 136 15.86 -8.46 -17.32
N GLU A 137 16.60 -9.37 -17.97
CA GLU A 137 16.52 -9.59 -19.41
C GLU A 137 15.12 -10.08 -19.82
N GLN A 138 14.56 -11.03 -19.08
CA GLN A 138 13.19 -11.51 -19.33
C GLN A 138 12.15 -10.39 -19.14
N GLN A 139 12.31 -9.53 -18.14
CA GLN A 139 11.40 -8.41 -17.92
C GLN A 139 11.48 -7.39 -19.08
N MET A 140 12.68 -7.07 -19.56
CA MET A 140 12.87 -6.19 -20.72
C MET A 140 12.27 -6.77 -22.00
N ASP A 141 12.41 -8.08 -22.22
CA ASP A 141 11.82 -8.79 -23.36
C ASP A 141 10.29 -8.76 -23.32
N LEU A 142 9.69 -8.95 -22.14
CA LEU A 142 8.24 -8.87 -21.95
C LEU A 142 7.72 -7.47 -22.23
N ASP A 143 8.41 -6.43 -21.75
CA ASP A 143 8.05 -5.03 -22.01
C ASP A 143 8.13 -4.67 -23.50
N ALA A 144 9.14 -5.17 -24.21
CA ALA A 144 9.26 -4.99 -25.65
C ALA A 144 8.10 -5.66 -26.41
N ARG A 145 7.74 -6.90 -26.04
CA ARG A 145 6.61 -7.64 -26.62
C ARG A 145 5.27 -6.98 -26.31
N LEU A 146 5.09 -6.46 -25.09
CA LEU A 146 3.90 -5.72 -24.69
C LEU A 146 3.75 -4.43 -25.51
N THR A 147 4.84 -3.68 -25.67
CA THR A 147 4.85 -2.44 -26.46
C THR A 147 4.50 -2.71 -27.93
N GLN A 148 5.05 -3.78 -28.51
CA GLN A 148 4.73 -4.18 -29.88
C GLN A 148 3.28 -4.63 -30.01
N SER A 149 2.75 -5.38 -29.05
CA SER A 149 1.35 -5.84 -29.08
C SER A 149 0.37 -4.67 -28.92
N LEU A 150 0.66 -3.71 -28.03
CA LEU A 150 -0.13 -2.48 -27.88
C LEU A 150 -0.08 -1.61 -29.14
N SER A 151 1.08 -1.51 -29.79
CA SER A 151 1.20 -0.80 -31.07
C SER A 151 0.33 -1.44 -32.15
N ARG A 152 0.37 -2.76 -32.29
CA ARG A 152 -0.48 -3.51 -33.23
C ARG A 152 -1.97 -3.36 -32.89
N ALA A 153 -2.34 -3.44 -31.61
CA ALA A 153 -3.71 -3.25 -31.18
C ALA A 153 -4.22 -1.83 -31.49
N ARG A 154 -3.37 -0.81 -31.33
CA ARG A 154 -3.68 0.57 -31.74
C ARG A 154 -3.80 0.73 -33.25
N GLN A 155 -3.01 0.01 -34.05
CA GLN A 155 -3.14 0.03 -35.50
C GLN A 155 -4.40 -0.69 -36.00
N GLN A 156 -4.80 -1.78 -35.34
CA GLN A 156 -5.94 -2.61 -35.73
C GLN A 156 -7.28 -2.06 -35.21
N TYR A 157 -7.30 -1.51 -34.00
CA TYR A 157 -8.51 -1.10 -33.29
C TYR A 157 -8.50 0.37 -32.87
N GLY A 158 -7.37 1.06 -33.00
CA GLY A 158 -7.36 2.51 -32.90
C GLY A 158 -8.04 3.07 -34.12
N VAL A 159 -9.17 3.76 -33.90
CA VAL A 159 -9.82 4.58 -34.91
C VAL A 159 -8.75 5.51 -35.46
N SER A 160 -8.31 5.29 -36.71
CA SER A 160 -7.51 6.26 -37.42
C SER A 160 -8.37 7.53 -37.50
N ALA A 161 -8.00 8.54 -36.71
CA ALA A 161 -8.52 9.88 -36.94
C ALA A 161 -8.31 10.19 -38.43
N PRO A 162 -9.32 10.74 -39.13
CA PRO A 162 -9.21 10.96 -40.56
C PRO A 162 -7.99 11.85 -40.85
N SER A 163 -7.05 11.24 -41.58
CA SER A 163 -5.92 11.90 -42.23
C SER A 163 -6.46 12.92 -43.22
N GLY A 164 -6.66 14.14 -42.73
CA GLY A 164 -7.15 15.30 -43.48
C GLY A 164 -6.45 16.59 -43.04
N ALA A 165 -5.12 16.54 -42.89
CA ALA A 165 -4.27 17.73 -42.84
C ALA A 165 -2.85 17.32 -43.28
N ALA A 166 -2.65 17.23 -44.59
CA ALA A 166 -1.32 17.12 -45.19
C ALA A 166 -0.63 18.50 -45.22
N SER A 167 0.67 18.49 -44.90
CA SER A 167 1.66 19.56 -44.70
C SER A 167 1.95 20.45 -45.94
N PRO A 168 2.81 21.50 -45.87
CA PRO A 168 4.27 21.29 -45.95
C PRO A 168 5.21 22.29 -45.21
N VAL A 169 6.35 21.75 -44.72
CA VAL A 169 7.76 22.17 -44.86
C VAL A 169 8.15 23.67 -44.93
N GLU A 170 8.95 24.13 -43.94
CA GLU A 170 10.13 25.04 -44.02
C GLU A 170 10.58 25.36 -42.56
N GLY A 171 11.81 25.26 -42.06
CA GLY A 171 13.14 24.91 -42.56
C GLY A 171 14.15 25.48 -41.55
N ARG A 172 15.00 24.66 -40.90
CA ARG A 172 16.43 25.00 -40.63
C ARG A 172 17.21 23.79 -40.09
N GLN A 173 18.40 23.64 -40.67
CA GLN A 173 19.25 22.45 -40.71
C GLN A 173 19.91 22.00 -39.40
N PRO A 174 20.31 20.71 -39.35
CA PRO A 174 21.41 20.20 -38.53
C PRO A 174 22.78 20.38 -39.23
N SER A 175 23.80 20.77 -38.47
CA SER A 175 25.20 20.78 -38.94
C SER A 175 25.93 19.49 -38.52
N SER A 176 26.18 18.66 -39.53
CA SER A 176 27.46 18.02 -39.91
C SER A 176 28.35 17.30 -38.87
N ALA A 177 28.49 15.98 -39.04
CA ALA A 177 29.74 15.21 -39.28
C ALA A 177 29.36 13.70 -39.31
N THR A 178 29.08 13.08 -40.46
CA THR A 178 30.02 12.45 -41.42
C THR A 178 31.12 11.60 -40.76
N GLU A 179 30.90 10.28 -40.66
CA GLU A 179 31.88 9.31 -41.11
C GLU A 179 31.19 8.07 -41.73
N ASN A 180 31.66 7.77 -42.94
CA ASN A 180 31.38 6.67 -43.88
C ASN A 180 31.96 5.35 -43.31
N ALA A 181 31.68 4.10 -43.70
CA ALA A 181 31.13 3.48 -44.89
C ALA A 181 30.92 1.97 -44.60
N GLY A 182 30.15 1.27 -45.45
CA GLY A 182 30.14 -0.20 -45.56
C GLY A 182 28.73 -0.80 -45.71
N GLN A 183 28.00 -0.49 -46.78
CA GLN A 183 27.95 -1.24 -48.04
C GLN A 183 27.06 -2.51 -47.99
N GLU A 184 25.85 -2.34 -48.54
CA GLU A 184 24.89 -3.30 -49.12
C GLU A 184 25.55 -4.32 -50.10
N PRO A 185 24.90 -5.42 -50.60
CA PRO A 185 23.50 -5.40 -51.06
C PRO A 185 22.68 -6.74 -51.09
N ALA A 186 21.41 -6.55 -51.44
CA ALA A 186 20.64 -7.32 -52.42
C ALA A 186 19.71 -8.48 -51.97
N SER A 187 18.55 -8.42 -52.65
CA SER A 187 17.58 -9.48 -52.96
C SER A 187 16.54 -9.71 -51.86
N GLY A 188 15.26 -9.43 -52.05
CA GLY A 188 14.44 -9.42 -53.26
C GLY A 188 13.22 -10.28 -52.96
N ASP A 189 12.03 -9.68 -52.93
CA ASP A 189 10.82 -10.26 -53.53
C ASP A 189 9.61 -9.35 -53.29
N GLU A 190 9.02 -8.96 -54.41
CA GLU A 190 7.75 -8.26 -54.55
C GLU A 190 6.55 -9.23 -54.37
N PRO A 191 5.32 -8.71 -54.22
CA PRO A 191 4.19 -9.38 -53.58
C PRO A 191 3.28 -10.13 -54.58
N PRO A 192 2.45 -11.08 -54.14
CA PRO A 192 1.28 -11.44 -54.91
C PRO A 192 0.11 -10.54 -54.53
N THR A 193 -0.14 -9.55 -55.39
CA THR A 193 -1.48 -9.04 -55.66
C THR A 193 -2.43 -10.18 -56.02
N LEU A 194 -3.55 -10.31 -55.30
CA LEU A 194 -4.78 -10.88 -55.84
C LEU A 194 -5.96 -9.97 -55.47
N ARG A 195 -6.32 -9.15 -56.46
CA ARG A 195 -7.69 -8.71 -56.73
C ARG A 195 -8.60 -9.93 -56.80
N GLU A 196 -9.76 -9.89 -56.12
CA GLU A 196 -11.06 -10.07 -56.79
C GLU A 196 -12.25 -9.84 -55.83
N SER A 197 -13.00 -8.77 -56.14
CA SER A 197 -14.46 -8.63 -56.08
C SER A 197 -15.25 -9.03 -54.81
N LEU A 198 -15.73 -8.01 -54.10
CA LEU A 198 -17.09 -7.96 -53.53
C LEU A 198 -18.13 -7.97 -54.67
N PRO A 199 -19.40 -8.43 -54.48
CA PRO A 199 -20.41 -7.56 -53.86
C PRO A 199 -21.47 -8.25 -52.97
N ILE A 200 -21.77 -7.56 -51.86
CA ILE A 200 -23.10 -7.17 -51.34
C ILE A 200 -24.30 -8.07 -51.70
N LYS A 201 -25.00 -8.60 -50.68
CA LYS A 201 -26.47 -8.67 -50.73
C LYS A 201 -27.10 -8.25 -49.40
N VAL A 202 -28.18 -7.51 -49.60
CA VAL A 202 -28.84 -6.55 -48.72
C VAL A 202 -29.84 -7.24 -47.78
N ARG A 203 -30.05 -6.64 -46.61
CA ARG A 203 -31.14 -6.90 -45.65
C ARG A 203 -32.51 -7.18 -46.32
N LYS A 204 -33.29 -8.05 -45.69
CA LYS A 204 -34.57 -7.66 -45.10
C LYS A 204 -34.78 -8.43 -43.80
#